data_AF-A0A223NXR4-F1
#
_entry.id   AF-A0A223NXR4-F1
#
_cell.length_a   1.000
_cell.length_b   1.000
_cell.length_c   1.000
_cell.angle_alpha   90.00
_cell.angle_beta   90.00
_cell.angle_gamma   90.00
#
_symmetry.space_group_name_H-M   'P 1'
#
loop_
_entity.id
_entity.type
_entity.pdbx_description
1 polymer ?
#
loop_
_entity_poly.entity_id
_entity_poly.type
_entity_poly.pdbx_seq_one_letter_code
_entity_poly.pdbx_strand_id
1 'polypeptide(L)'
;MNYLKFLLIIALMTLSLHLNAQTLYVDALKGKGVAKGTQTDPLLSIEKAVTIVNTFSSNEPVTIKLSPDQPATNCISASLSINNHE
;
A
#
# COMPACT_ATOMS: atom_id res chain seq x y z
N MET A 1 -43.18 4.01 3.35
CA MET A 1 -42.53 3.60 2.08
C MET A 1 -41.23 4.37 1.79
N ASN A 2 -40.52 4.85 2.83
CA ASN A 2 -39.36 5.75 2.67
C ASN A 2 -38.05 5.09 3.15
N TYR A 3 -38.14 4.12 4.05
CA TYR A 3 -36.99 3.37 4.57
C TYR A 3 -36.28 2.55 3.49
N LEU A 4 -37.04 1.95 2.55
CA LEU A 4 -36.46 1.19 1.45
C LEU A 4 -35.65 2.09 0.50
N LYS A 5 -36.14 3.31 0.24
CA LYS A 5 -35.41 4.32 -0.56
C LYS A 5 -34.16 4.80 0.18
N PHE A 6 -34.27 5.01 1.49
CA PHE A 6 -33.14 5.42 2.32
C PHE A 6 -32.04 4.35 2.35
N LEU A 7 -32.42 3.07 2.45
CA LEU A 7 -31.49 1.93 2.42
C LEU A 7 -30.78 1.81 1.06
N LEU A 8 -31.52 2.02 -0.04
CA LEU A 8 -30.94 2.03 -1.39
C LEU A 8 -29.90 3.14 -1.57
N ILE A 9 -30.18 4.33 -1.04
CA ILE A 9 -29.25 5.49 -1.11
C ILE A 9 -27.96 5.20 -0.33
N ILE A 10 -28.07 4.63 0.87
CA ILE A 10 -26.88 4.25 1.67
C ILE A 10 -26.06 3.18 0.95
N ALA A 11 -26.72 2.15 0.40
CA ALA A 11 -26.05 1.09 -0.34
C ALA A 11 -25.30 1.60 -1.59
N LEU A 12 -25.88 2.56 -2.32
CA LEU A 12 -25.20 3.22 -3.44
C LEU A 12 -23.98 4.03 -2.96
N MET A 13 -24.11 4.72 -1.81
CA MET A 13 -23.05 5.58 -1.30
C MET A 13 -21.83 4.79 -0.81
N THR A 14 -22.03 3.60 -0.23
CA THR A 14 -20.92 2.74 0.22
C THR A 14 -20.13 2.12 -0.93
N LEU A 15 -20.75 1.94 -2.10
CA LEU A 15 -20.08 1.36 -3.27
C LEU A 15 -19.06 2.33 -3.90
N SER A 16 -19.18 3.63 -3.62
CA SER A 16 -18.27 4.67 -4.10
C SER A 16 -17.00 4.80 -3.26
N LEU A 17 -16.95 4.20 -2.07
CA LEU A 17 -15.79 4.23 -1.18
C LEU A 17 -14.82 3.11 -1.54
N HIS A 18 -14.08 3.26 -2.65
CA HIS A 18 -12.94 2.41 -2.96
C HIS A 18 -11.74 2.88 -2.13
N LEU A 19 -11.43 2.19 -1.02
CA LEU A 19 -10.16 2.36 -0.33
C LEU A 19 -9.08 1.59 -1.10
N ASN A 20 -8.19 2.29 -1.78
CA ASN A 20 -7.02 1.72 -2.46
C ASN A 20 -5.84 1.64 -1.48
N ALA A 21 -5.90 0.68 -0.57
CA ALA A 21 -4.75 0.35 0.29
C ALA A 21 -3.72 -0.46 -0.53
N GLN A 22 -2.66 0.20 -0.98
CA GLN A 22 -1.58 -0.45 -1.75
C GLN A 22 -0.58 -1.12 -0.81
N THR A 23 -0.14 -2.33 -1.15
CA THR A 23 0.88 -3.05 -0.38
C THR A 23 2.07 -3.40 -1.27
N LEU A 24 3.27 -2.97 -0.87
CA LEU A 24 4.53 -3.34 -1.49
C LEU A 24 5.25 -4.39 -0.66
N TYR A 25 5.72 -5.45 -1.31
CA TYR A 25 6.52 -6.51 -0.68
C TYR A 25 8.00 -6.28 -0.95
N VAL A 26 8.81 -6.40 0.10
CA VAL A 26 10.26 -6.26 0.07
C VAL A 26 10.89 -7.53 0.64
N ASP A 27 11.83 -8.09 -0.11
CA ASP A 27 12.58 -9.28 0.27
C ASP A 27 14.03 -9.09 -0.19
N ALA A 28 14.96 -8.94 0.76
CA ALA A 28 16.37 -8.72 0.42
C ALA A 28 17.08 -9.95 -0.17
N LEU A 29 16.52 -11.15 -0.02
CA LEU A 29 17.12 -12.41 -0.47
C LEU A 29 16.59 -12.83 -1.84
N LYS A 30 15.29 -12.64 -2.08
CA LYS A 30 14.58 -13.08 -3.29
C LYS A 30 14.13 -11.93 -4.19
N GLY A 31 14.19 -10.69 -3.69
CA GLY A 31 13.73 -9.53 -4.41
C GLY A 31 14.65 -9.12 -5.54
N LYS A 32 14.11 -8.32 -6.48
CA LYS A 32 14.86 -7.82 -7.63
C LYS A 32 14.80 -6.30 -7.67
N GLY A 33 15.84 -5.68 -8.23
CA GLY A 33 15.92 -4.22 -8.35
C GLY A 33 14.87 -3.61 -9.29
N VAL A 34 14.28 -4.43 -10.17
CA VAL A 34 13.24 -4.06 -11.15
C VAL A 34 11.93 -4.81 -10.91
N ALA A 35 11.74 -5.40 -9.72
CA ALA A 35 10.53 -6.12 -9.38
C ALA A 35 9.32 -5.19 -9.24
N LYS A 36 8.12 -5.75 -9.33
CA LYS A 36 6.86 -5.01 -9.16
C LYS A 36 6.50 -4.72 -7.71
N GLY A 37 7.18 -5.33 -6.74
CA GLY A 37 6.85 -5.21 -5.31
C GLY A 37 5.59 -5.97 -4.92
N THR A 38 5.30 -7.08 -5.58
CA THR A 38 4.19 -7.98 -5.25
C THR A 38 4.70 -9.14 -4.39
N GLN A 39 3.79 -9.89 -3.77
CA GLN A 39 4.17 -11.04 -2.95
C GLN A 39 4.99 -12.09 -3.72
N THR A 40 4.70 -12.27 -5.02
CA THR A 40 5.40 -13.23 -5.89
C THR A 40 6.59 -12.63 -6.63
N ASP A 41 6.73 -11.31 -6.62
CA ASP A 41 7.82 -10.56 -7.26
C ASP A 41 8.21 -9.37 -6.37
N PRO A 42 8.88 -9.63 -5.22
CA PRO A 42 9.18 -8.62 -4.23
C PRO A 42 10.37 -7.74 -4.63
N LEU A 43 10.42 -6.54 -4.05
CA LEU A 43 11.52 -5.59 -4.26
C LEU A 43 12.76 -6.00 -3.45
N LEU A 44 13.93 -5.71 -4.01
CA LEU A 44 15.22 -6.03 -3.37
C LEU A 44 15.47 -5.22 -2.09
N SER A 45 14.98 -3.97 -2.01
CA SER A 45 15.29 -3.09 -0.87
C SER A 45 14.14 -2.14 -0.53
N ILE A 46 14.17 -1.62 0.70
CA ILE A 46 13.23 -0.60 1.16
C ILE A 46 13.39 0.69 0.36
N GLU A 47 14.61 1.08 -0.01
CA GLU A 47 14.86 2.27 -0.83
C GLU A 47 14.10 2.23 -2.15
N LYS A 48 14.04 1.04 -2.78
CA LYS A 48 13.24 0.83 -3.99
C LYS A 48 11.75 0.92 -3.73
N ALA A 49 11.28 0.38 -2.61
CA ALA A 49 9.89 0.52 -2.21
C ALA A 49 9.51 1.99 -2.01
N VAL A 50 10.32 2.76 -1.27
CA VAL A 50 10.10 4.21 -1.05
C VAL A 50 10.14 4.98 -2.37
N THR A 51 11.06 4.66 -3.27
CA THR A 51 11.12 5.28 -4.60
C THR A 51 9.82 5.06 -5.39
N ILE A 52 9.26 3.84 -5.34
CA ILE A 52 7.98 3.52 -6.00
C ILE A 52 6.82 4.22 -5.29
N VAL A 53 6.80 4.23 -3.95
CA VAL A 53 5.76 4.91 -3.19
C VAL A 53 5.68 6.39 -3.54
N ASN A 54 6.82 7.07 -3.73
CA ASN A 54 6.86 8.47 -4.15
C ASN A 54 6.30 8.72 -5.56
N THR A 55 6.13 7.68 -6.39
CA THR A 55 5.49 7.81 -7.71
C THR A 55 3.97 7.69 -7.65
N PHE A 56 3.41 7.26 -6.51
CA PHE A 56 1.97 7.17 -6.36
C PHE A 56 1.36 8.56 -6.18
N SER A 57 0.42 8.90 -7.06
CA SER A 57 -0.32 10.17 -6.99
C SER A 57 -1.51 10.11 -6.02
N SER A 58 -1.80 8.94 -5.43
CA SER A 58 -2.87 8.79 -4.44
C SER A 58 -2.38 9.21 -3.05
N ASN A 59 -3.22 9.91 -2.30
CA ASN A 59 -2.95 10.27 -0.90
C ASN A 59 -3.29 9.12 0.08
N GLU A 60 -3.44 7.91 -0.43
CA GLU A 60 -3.78 6.74 0.35
C GLU A 60 -2.54 6.10 0.98
N PRO A 61 -2.68 5.54 2.19
CA PRO A 61 -1.56 4.90 2.87
C PRO A 61 -1.07 3.68 2.09
N VAL A 62 0.25 3.59 1.98
CA VAL A 62 0.92 2.46 1.32
C VAL A 62 1.63 1.63 2.38
N THR A 63 1.32 0.34 2.42
CA THR A 63 1.91 -0.62 3.35
C THR A 63 3.16 -1.23 2.73
N ILE A 64 4.31 -1.16 3.40
CA ILE A 64 5.52 -1.88 2.98
C ILE A 64 5.68 -3.11 3.88
N LYS A 65 5.60 -4.31 3.29
CA LYS A 65 5.69 -5.59 3.97
C LYS A 65 7.04 -6.24 3.73
N LEU A 66 7.77 -6.50 4.81
CA LEU A 66 9.09 -7.15 4.77
C LEU A 66 8.95 -8.66 4.93
N SER A 67 9.75 -9.42 4.20
CA SER A 67 9.88 -10.87 4.42
C SER A 67 10.47 -11.16 5.81
N PRO A 68 9.97 -12.21 6.52
CA PRO A 68 10.39 -12.54 7.88
C PRO A 68 11.86 -12.96 7.99
N ASP A 69 12.46 -13.43 6.90
CA ASP A 69 13.85 -13.89 6.86
C ASP A 69 14.86 -12.74 6.66
N GLN A 70 14.40 -11.49 6.65
CA GLN A 70 15.25 -10.32 6.47
C GLN A 70 15.92 -9.96 7.82
N PRO A 71 17.26 -9.84 7.89
CA PRO A 71 17.95 -9.53 9.13
C PRO A 71 17.45 -8.19 9.71
N ALA A 72 17.06 -8.22 10.99
CA ALA A 72 16.37 -7.13 11.69
C ALA A 72 17.18 -5.82 11.85
N THR A 73 18.39 -5.75 11.29
CA THR A 73 19.25 -4.56 11.27
C THR A 73 18.69 -3.41 10.43
N ASN A 74 17.58 -3.62 9.70
CA ASN A 74 16.92 -2.57 8.93
C ASN A 74 15.40 -2.43 9.25
N CYS A 75 15.00 -2.84 10.45
CA CYS A 75 13.62 -2.69 10.94
C CYS A 75 13.29 -1.22 11.24
N ILE A 76 13.09 -0.41 10.20
CA ILE A 76 12.30 0.81 10.33
C ILE A 76 10.88 0.42 9.95
N SER A 77 10.01 0.31 10.95
CA SER A 77 8.56 0.35 10.77
C SER A 77 8.21 1.68 10.11
N ALA A 78 8.32 1.76 8.79
CA ALA A 78 8.02 2.96 8.04
C ALA A 78 6.50 3.03 7.82
N SER A 79 5.80 3.58 8.82
CA SER A 79 4.47 4.16 8.62
C SER A 79 4.66 5.45 7.82
N LEU A 80 4.84 5.35 6.50
CA LEU A 80 5.01 6.52 5.65
C LEU A 80 3.64 7.17 5.43
N SER A 81 3.26 8.08 6.33
CA SER A 81 2.16 9.01 6.11
C SER A 81 2.64 10.10 5.16
N ILE A 82 2.48 9.90 3.85
CA ILE A 82 2.70 10.96 2.87
C ILE A 82 1.54 11.95 3.03
N ASN A 83 1.78 13.06 3.72
CA ASN A 83 0.90 14.23 3.66
C ASN A 83 1.27 15.00 2.38
N ASN A 84 0.50 14.85 1.31
CA ASN A 84 0.55 15.79 0.20
C ASN A 84 -0.01 17.13 0.71
N HIS A 85 0.88 18.06 1.01
CA HIS A 85 0.56 19.47 1.22
C HIS A 85 0.90 20.20 -0.08
N GLU A 86 -0.11 20.39 -0.93
CA GLU A 86 -0.17 21.51 -1.88
C GLU A 86 -1.35 22.40 -1.50
#